data_AF-A0A316C2F0-F1
#
_entry.id   AF-A0A316C2F0-F1
#
_cell.length_a   1.000
_cell.length_b   1.000
_cell.length_c   1.000
_cell.angle_alpha   90.00
_cell.angle_beta   90.00
_cell.angle_gamma   90.00
#
_symmetry.space_group_name_H-M   'P 1'
#
loop_
_entity.id
_entity.type
_entity.pdbx_description
1 polymer ?
#
loop_
_entity_poly.entity_id
_entity_poly.type
_entity_poly.pdbx_seq_one_letter_code
_entity_poly.pdbx_strand_id
1 'polypeptide(L)'
;MRIYTSSWFTNLPPEIQKIGVSRGTPRAYPAGYRRMPELAPGPWFQTANLRDYKQLFFESLSKLDPSKTVAKLEDLSAGKDCALLCYEAPQKDADWCHRGYLSAWLQDSLGLDVFEYGMEDRGAGWKHPKIPSQYRHPAKPIPLDASPYIGSTATDRNGIQWTVRGNDVENVDQAMIEAADGRRCAISAEVLKSKFQRII
;
A
#
# COMPACT_ATOMS: atom_id res chain seq x y z
N MET A 1 10.06 15.41 14.36
CA MET A 1 8.67 14.92 14.47
C MET A 1 8.59 13.49 13.97
N ARG A 2 7.90 12.60 14.67
CA ARG A 2 7.49 11.27 14.19
C ARG A 2 6.08 11.32 13.62
N ILE A 3 5.85 10.56 12.56
CA ILE A 3 4.54 10.40 11.93
C ILE A 3 4.11 8.95 12.13
N TYR A 4 2.91 8.77 12.64
CA TYR A 4 2.27 7.47 12.83
C TYR A 4 1.04 7.37 11.94
N THR A 5 0.57 6.15 11.73
CA THR A 5 -0.82 5.90 11.33
C THR A 5 -1.59 5.31 12.52
N SER A 6 -2.90 5.54 12.58
CA SER A 6 -3.73 4.98 13.65
C SER A 6 -5.21 4.98 13.27
N SER A 7 -6.05 4.35 14.10
CA SER A 7 -7.50 4.52 14.10
C SER A 7 -7.91 5.78 14.88
N TRP A 8 -9.03 6.39 14.49
CA TRP A 8 -9.75 7.38 15.29
C TRP A 8 -10.05 6.89 16.71
N PHE A 9 -10.23 5.58 16.88
CA PHE A 9 -10.66 4.96 18.13
C PHE A 9 -9.49 4.50 19.02
N THR A 10 -8.25 4.68 18.58
CA THR A 10 -7.07 4.41 19.40
C THR A 10 -6.90 5.49 20.46
N ASN A 11 -6.62 5.08 21.71
CA ASN A 11 -6.25 6.00 22.77
C ASN A 11 -4.81 6.50 22.56
N LEU A 12 -4.68 7.60 21.82
CA LEU A 12 -3.39 8.24 21.55
C LEU A 12 -3.02 9.20 22.67
N PRO A 13 -1.73 9.24 23.08
CA PRO A 13 -1.23 10.23 24.02
C PRO A 13 -1.56 11.67 23.58
N PRO A 14 -1.80 12.60 24.53
CA PRO A 14 -2.20 13.97 24.23
C PRO A 14 -1.12 14.78 23.48
N GLU A 15 0.14 14.37 23.55
CA GLU A 15 1.26 14.94 22.81
C GLU A 15 1.22 14.62 21.31
N ILE A 16 0.52 13.55 20.91
CA ILE A 16 0.39 13.18 19.50
C ILE A 16 -0.77 13.93 18.86
N GLN A 17 -0.46 14.80 17.90
CA GLN A 17 -1.46 15.50 17.12
C GLN A 17 -2.25 14.52 16.26
N LYS A 18 -3.57 14.54 16.44
CA LYS A 18 -4.52 13.75 15.64
C LYS A 18 -4.78 14.46 14.31
N ILE A 19 -4.50 13.80 13.19
CA ILE A 19 -4.71 14.33 11.83
C ILE A 19 -5.56 13.35 11.03
N GLY A 20 -6.80 13.73 10.73
CA GLY A 20 -7.72 12.90 9.95
C GLY A 20 -7.35 12.84 8.47
N VAL A 21 -7.17 11.62 7.95
CA VAL A 21 -6.93 11.33 6.53
C VAL A 21 -8.03 10.45 5.91
N SER A 22 -9.14 10.24 6.63
CA SER A 22 -10.34 9.59 6.13
C SER A 22 -11.29 10.57 5.43
N ARG A 23 -12.20 10.07 4.59
CA ARG A 23 -13.22 10.88 3.90
C ARG A 23 -14.18 11.60 4.86
N GLY A 24 -14.38 11.05 6.05
CA GLY A 24 -15.20 11.63 7.12
C GLY A 24 -14.47 11.63 8.46
N THR A 25 -15.13 12.18 9.48
CA THR A 25 -14.71 12.14 10.88
C THR A 25 -15.80 11.52 11.73
N PRO A 26 -15.48 10.76 12.79
CA PRO A 26 -16.49 10.20 13.68
C PRO A 26 -17.41 11.29 14.24
N ARG A 27 -18.69 10.95 14.42
CA ARG A 27 -19.68 11.87 15.02
C ARG A 27 -19.28 12.16 16.47
N ALA A 28 -19.41 13.41 16.88
CA ALA A 28 -19.06 13.88 18.23
C ALA A 28 -17.60 13.57 18.65
N TYR A 29 -16.67 13.47 17.71
CA TYR A 29 -15.25 13.31 18.04
C TYR A 29 -14.73 14.57 18.77
N PRO A 30 -13.95 14.43 19.86
CA PRO A 30 -13.41 15.57 20.60
C PRO A 30 -12.68 16.58 19.71
N ALA A 31 -12.86 17.87 19.98
CA ALA A 31 -12.20 18.94 19.25
C ALA A 31 -10.66 18.88 19.42
N GLY A 32 -9.94 19.58 18.54
CA GLY A 32 -8.47 19.67 18.58
C GLY A 32 -7.74 18.80 17.57
N TYR A 33 -8.45 17.97 16.79
CA TYR A 33 -7.86 17.31 15.63
C TYR A 33 -7.68 18.28 14.45
N ARG A 34 -6.82 17.90 13.50
CA ARG A 34 -6.66 18.54 12.19
C ARG A 34 -7.07 17.58 11.08
N ARG A 35 -7.19 18.05 9.84
CA ARG A 35 -7.53 17.19 8.70
C ARG A 35 -6.67 17.49 7.48
N MET A 36 -6.43 16.45 6.71
CA MET A 36 -5.81 16.50 5.39
C MET A 36 -6.66 15.69 4.40
N PRO A 37 -7.81 16.25 3.94
CA PRO A 37 -8.72 15.54 3.05
C PRO A 37 -8.08 15.16 1.70
N GLU A 38 -7.00 15.82 1.30
CA GLU A 38 -6.22 15.45 0.12
C GLU A 38 -5.53 14.08 0.23
N LEU A 39 -5.33 13.56 1.45
CA LEU A 39 -4.81 12.20 1.70
C LEU A 39 -5.93 11.15 1.82
N ALA A 40 -7.20 11.56 1.69
CA ALA A 40 -8.32 10.65 1.76
C ALA A 40 -8.58 9.97 0.40
N PRO A 41 -9.13 8.74 0.40
CA PRO A 41 -9.57 8.08 -0.81
C PRO A 41 -10.62 8.90 -1.57
N GLY A 42 -10.58 8.83 -2.90
CA GLY A 42 -11.46 9.59 -3.79
C GLY A 42 -12.91 9.06 -3.86
N PRO A 43 -13.74 9.61 -4.76
CA PRO A 43 -15.13 9.18 -4.95
C PRO A 43 -15.30 7.69 -5.25
N TRP A 44 -14.32 7.09 -5.93
CA TRP A 44 -14.24 5.68 -6.29
C TRP A 44 -14.13 4.71 -5.09
N PHE A 45 -13.89 5.22 -3.88
CA PHE A 45 -13.70 4.40 -2.66
C PHE A 45 -14.79 3.35 -2.42
N GLN A 46 -16.05 3.64 -2.78
CA GLN A 46 -17.18 2.73 -2.54
C GLN A 46 -17.39 1.70 -3.64
N THR A 47 -16.81 1.91 -4.83
CA THR A 47 -17.08 1.11 -6.02
C THR A 47 -15.85 0.35 -6.52
N ALA A 48 -14.65 0.80 -6.14
CA ALA A 48 -13.41 0.16 -6.53
C ALA A 48 -13.24 -1.20 -5.85
N ASN A 49 -12.89 -2.21 -6.64
CA ASN A 49 -12.32 -3.44 -6.09
C ASN A 49 -10.91 -3.15 -5.53
N LEU A 50 -10.31 -4.13 -4.87
CA LEU A 50 -9.02 -3.97 -4.19
C LEU A 50 -7.88 -3.52 -5.12
N ARG A 51 -7.88 -3.98 -6.37
CA ARG A 51 -6.91 -3.61 -7.41
C ARG A 51 -7.08 -2.15 -7.80
N ASP A 52 -8.28 -1.80 -8.25
CA ASP A 52 -8.60 -0.44 -8.70
C ASP A 52 -8.36 0.56 -7.57
N TYR A 53 -8.65 0.15 -6.33
CA TYR A 53 -8.37 0.96 -5.14
C TYR A 53 -6.90 1.33 -5.04
N LYS A 54 -5.99 0.34 -5.06
CA LYS A 54 -4.55 0.57 -4.93
C LYS A 54 -4.08 1.53 -6.03
N GLN A 55 -4.44 1.24 -7.28
CA GLN A 55 -4.05 2.06 -8.43
C GLN A 55 -4.56 3.50 -8.31
N LEU A 56 -5.86 3.69 -8.14
CA LEU A 56 -6.49 5.00 -8.06
C LEU A 56 -6.00 5.81 -6.84
N PHE A 57 -5.64 5.13 -5.75
CA PHE A 57 -5.07 5.79 -4.58
C PHE A 57 -3.67 6.32 -4.87
N PHE A 58 -2.78 5.51 -5.43
CA PHE A 58 -1.42 5.96 -5.79
C PHE A 58 -1.43 7.01 -6.91
N GLU A 59 -2.35 6.93 -7.88
CA GLU A 59 -2.57 8.01 -8.87
C GLU A 59 -3.06 9.32 -8.24
N SER A 60 -3.78 9.25 -7.11
CA SER A 60 -4.16 10.45 -6.36
C SER A 60 -2.95 11.03 -5.61
N LEU A 61 -2.13 10.17 -4.99
CA LEU A 61 -0.91 10.57 -4.29
C LEU A 61 0.16 11.11 -5.25
N SER A 62 0.24 10.62 -6.48
CA SER A 62 1.22 11.10 -7.47
C SER A 62 0.98 12.55 -7.92
N LYS A 63 -0.19 13.11 -7.61
CA LYS A 63 -0.53 14.52 -7.84
C LYS A 63 -0.08 15.42 -6.67
N LEU A 64 0.36 14.82 -5.57
CA LEU A 64 0.83 15.52 -4.38
C LEU A 64 2.36 15.57 -4.35
N ASP A 65 2.88 16.61 -3.71
CA ASP A 65 4.31 16.75 -3.42
C ASP A 65 4.56 16.21 -2.00
N PRO A 66 5.33 15.12 -1.85
CA PRO A 66 5.51 14.46 -0.56
C PRO A 66 6.21 15.36 0.46
N SER A 67 7.17 16.18 0.04
CA SER A 67 7.88 17.11 0.91
C SER A 67 6.94 18.20 1.42
N LYS A 68 6.08 18.75 0.55
CA LYS A 68 5.05 19.73 0.97
C LYS A 68 4.00 19.10 1.87
N THR A 69 3.63 17.85 1.64
CA THR A 69 2.73 17.10 2.53
C THR A 69 3.31 16.97 3.93
N VAL A 70 4.60 16.61 4.06
CA VAL A 70 5.27 16.50 5.37
C VAL A 70 5.40 17.87 6.05
N ALA A 71 5.77 18.92 5.31
CA ALA A 71 5.81 20.27 5.86
C ALA A 71 4.44 20.72 6.40
N LYS A 72 3.35 20.39 5.69
CA LYS A 72 1.98 20.65 6.15
C LYS A 72 1.63 19.83 7.39
N LEU A 73 2.08 18.58 7.49
CA LEU A 73 1.89 17.77 8.71
C LEU A 73 2.58 18.40 9.92
N GLU A 74 3.80 18.91 9.72
CA GLU A 74 4.58 19.59 10.77
C GLU A 74 3.94 20.89 11.24
N ASP A 75 3.41 21.69 10.30
CA ASP A 75 2.65 22.91 10.63
C ASP A 75 1.35 22.57 11.40
N LEU A 76 0.58 21.58 10.92
CA LEU A 76 -0.66 21.14 11.56
C LEU A 76 -0.42 20.54 12.96
N SER A 77 0.75 19.96 13.21
CA SER A 77 1.15 19.42 14.51
C SER A 77 1.88 20.41 15.41
N ALA A 78 2.19 21.62 14.90
CA ALA A 78 3.07 22.57 15.56
C ALA A 78 4.39 21.92 16.02
N GLY A 79 4.97 21.08 15.17
CA GLY A 79 6.22 20.36 15.42
C GLY A 79 6.12 19.13 16.34
N LYS A 80 4.94 18.84 16.91
CA LYS A 80 4.71 17.63 17.71
C LYS A 80 4.62 16.39 16.84
N ASP A 81 4.84 15.21 17.42
CA ASP A 81 4.51 13.94 16.78
C ASP A 81 3.04 13.92 16.36
N CYS A 82 2.72 13.25 15.26
CA CYS A 82 1.36 13.22 14.74
C CYS A 82 0.94 11.83 14.28
N ALA A 83 -0.37 11.58 14.24
CA ALA A 83 -0.95 10.33 13.77
C ALA A 83 -1.99 10.59 12.67
N LEU A 84 -1.84 9.90 11.55
CA LEU A 84 -2.76 9.90 10.41
C LEU A 84 -3.92 8.93 10.69
N LEU A 85 -5.11 9.49 10.91
CA LEU A 85 -6.27 8.75 11.42
C LEU A 85 -7.25 8.34 10.33
N CYS A 86 -7.65 7.06 10.38
CA CYS A 86 -8.80 6.51 9.66
C CYS A 86 -9.70 5.68 10.61
N TYR A 87 -10.74 5.03 10.11
CA TYR A 87 -11.74 4.34 10.93
C TYR A 87 -11.30 2.94 11.35
N GLU A 88 -10.65 2.19 10.47
CA GLU A 88 -10.38 0.76 10.66
C GLU A 88 -9.52 0.55 11.91
N ALA A 89 -9.95 -0.38 12.76
CA ALA A 89 -9.27 -0.66 14.02
C ALA A 89 -7.80 -1.05 13.78
N PRO A 90 -6.88 -0.78 14.73
CA PRO A 90 -5.46 -1.10 14.56
C PRO A 90 -5.21 -2.62 14.57
N GLN A 91 -6.10 -3.41 15.15
CA GLN A 91 -5.96 -4.84 15.43
C GLN A 91 -5.55 -5.70 14.21
N LYS A 92 -4.90 -6.84 14.48
CA LYS A 92 -4.30 -7.74 13.49
C LYS A 92 -5.30 -8.29 12.47
N ASP A 93 -6.51 -8.61 12.91
CA ASP A 93 -7.57 -9.18 12.06
C ASP A 93 -8.53 -8.11 11.52
N ALA A 94 -8.28 -6.84 11.83
CA ALA A 94 -9.06 -5.76 11.27
C ALA A 94 -8.65 -5.53 9.81
N ASP A 95 -9.67 -5.22 9.00
CA ASP A 95 -9.52 -4.95 7.57
C ASP A 95 -8.33 -4.02 7.26
N TRP A 96 -7.75 -4.25 6.09
CA TRP A 96 -6.74 -3.36 5.54
C TRP A 96 -7.29 -1.91 5.44
N CYS A 97 -6.39 -0.92 5.40
CA CYS A 97 -6.75 0.49 5.36
C CYS A 97 -5.77 1.28 4.50
N HIS A 98 -6.23 2.32 3.78
CA HIS A 98 -5.39 3.16 2.93
C HIS A 98 -4.25 3.86 3.65
N ARG A 99 -4.34 4.03 4.98
CA ARG A 99 -3.23 4.59 5.77
C ARG A 99 -1.95 3.74 5.64
N GLY A 100 -2.08 2.44 5.39
CA GLY A 100 -0.93 1.60 5.05
C GLY A 100 -0.24 2.03 3.75
N TYR A 101 -1.01 2.44 2.73
CA TYR A 101 -0.43 2.99 1.49
C TYR A 101 0.19 4.37 1.69
N LEU A 102 -0.31 5.19 2.63
CA LEU A 102 0.37 6.45 2.99
C LEU A 102 1.74 6.20 3.60
N SER A 103 1.86 5.15 4.44
CA SER A 103 3.16 4.71 4.97
C SER A 103 4.10 4.27 3.84
N ALA A 104 3.61 3.42 2.92
CA ALA A 104 4.38 3.00 1.74
C ALA A 104 4.83 4.18 0.87
N TRP A 105 3.92 5.11 0.57
CA TRP A 105 4.21 6.27 -0.26
C TRP A 105 5.25 7.21 0.35
N LEU A 106 5.15 7.51 1.66
CA LEU A 106 6.11 8.37 2.34
C LEU A 106 7.49 7.71 2.48
N GLN A 107 7.53 6.39 2.71
CA GLN A 107 8.79 5.64 2.71
C GLN A 107 9.43 5.65 1.31
N ASP A 108 8.65 5.35 0.27
CA ASP A 108 9.15 5.30 -1.11
C ASP A 108 9.62 6.65 -1.63
N SER A 109 8.99 7.74 -1.17
CA SER A 109 9.24 9.09 -1.68
C SER A 109 10.33 9.81 -0.90
N LEU A 110 10.40 9.61 0.42
CA LEU A 110 11.24 10.39 1.33
C LEU A 110 12.09 9.55 2.28
N GLY A 111 11.95 8.22 2.27
CA GLY A 111 12.62 7.33 3.21
C GLY A 111 12.07 7.41 4.64
N LEU A 112 10.85 7.94 4.82
CA LEU A 112 10.24 8.09 6.14
C LEU A 112 9.53 6.82 6.59
N ASP A 113 9.94 6.29 7.73
CA ASP A 113 9.23 5.16 8.37
C ASP A 113 8.03 5.66 9.17
N VAL A 114 6.84 5.37 8.66
CA VAL A 114 5.56 5.71 9.30
C VAL A 114 4.91 4.42 9.81
N PHE A 115 4.99 4.17 11.11
CA PHE A 115 4.47 2.95 11.73
C PHE A 115 2.99 3.08 12.11
N GLU A 116 2.28 1.96 12.22
CA GLU A 116 1.00 1.94 12.93
C GLU A 116 1.30 2.06 14.44
N TYR A 117 0.68 3.04 15.10
CA TYR A 117 0.92 3.32 16.51
C TYR A 117 0.62 2.08 17.38
N GLY A 118 1.59 1.68 18.22
CA GLY A 118 1.50 0.49 19.08
C GLY A 118 1.73 -0.84 18.35
N MET A 119 2.15 -0.80 17.09
CA MET A 119 2.51 -1.95 16.25
C MET A 119 3.81 -1.71 15.48
N GLU A 120 4.74 -0.96 16.08
CA GLU A 120 6.02 -0.60 15.48
C GLU A 120 6.86 -1.82 15.10
N ASP A 121 6.72 -2.92 15.84
CA ASP A 121 7.35 -4.22 15.58
C ASP A 121 6.86 -4.90 14.29
N ARG A 122 5.71 -4.47 13.75
CA ARG A 122 5.12 -5.01 12.52
C ARG A 122 5.65 -4.35 11.24
N GLY A 123 6.42 -3.27 11.38
CA GLY A 123 7.09 -2.59 10.28
C GLY A 123 6.28 -1.45 9.65
N ALA A 124 6.99 -0.64 8.86
CA ALA A 124 6.47 0.49 8.11
C ALA A 124 6.53 0.24 6.59
N GLY A 125 6.09 1.22 5.81
CA GLY A 125 6.12 1.19 4.36
C GLY A 125 5.32 0.02 3.79
N TRP A 126 5.92 -0.72 2.86
CA TRP A 126 5.28 -1.91 2.27
C TRP A 126 5.10 -3.09 3.24
N LYS A 127 5.72 -3.06 4.44
CA LYS A 127 5.49 -4.06 5.51
C LYS A 127 4.30 -3.70 6.41
N HIS A 128 3.76 -2.50 6.28
CA HIS A 128 2.79 -1.96 7.22
C HIS A 128 1.59 -2.90 7.42
N PRO A 129 1.14 -3.14 8.67
CA PRO A 129 0.10 -4.13 8.98
C PRO A 129 -1.25 -3.83 8.32
N LYS A 130 -1.50 -2.57 7.96
CA LYS A 130 -2.72 -2.14 7.25
C LYS A 130 -2.68 -2.22 5.73
N ILE A 131 -1.56 -2.63 5.14
CA ILE A 131 -1.53 -3.00 3.72
C ILE A 131 -2.20 -4.38 3.56
N PRO A 132 -3.04 -4.58 2.53
CA PRO A 132 -3.60 -5.90 2.21
C PRO A 132 -2.50 -6.96 2.16
N SER A 133 -2.75 -8.15 2.70
CA SER A 133 -1.73 -9.21 2.81
C SER A 133 -1.05 -9.53 1.47
N GLN A 134 -1.81 -9.54 0.38
CA GLN A 134 -1.31 -9.80 -0.97
C GLN A 134 -0.35 -8.73 -1.52
N TYR A 135 -0.38 -7.51 -0.96
CA TYR A 135 0.49 -6.40 -1.36
C TYR A 135 1.51 -6.03 -0.28
N ARG A 136 1.63 -6.85 0.78
CA ARG A 136 2.58 -6.59 1.87
C ARG A 136 3.93 -7.21 1.49
N HIS A 137 4.94 -6.37 1.31
CA HIS A 137 6.27 -6.79 0.85
C HIS A 137 7.37 -6.33 1.81
N PRO A 138 8.50 -7.07 1.89
CA PRO A 138 9.62 -6.68 2.72
C PRO A 138 10.38 -5.46 2.19
N ALA A 139 10.13 -5.05 0.95
CA ALA A 139 10.69 -3.87 0.31
C ALA A 139 9.71 -3.36 -0.74
N LYS A 140 9.98 -2.17 -1.31
CA LYS A 140 9.22 -1.61 -2.42
C LYS A 140 9.10 -2.61 -3.58
N PRO A 141 7.88 -2.90 -4.07
CA PRO A 141 7.70 -3.70 -5.28
C PRO A 141 8.37 -2.99 -6.46
N ILE A 142 9.34 -3.65 -7.08
CA ILE A 142 9.98 -3.16 -8.29
C ILE A 142 9.11 -3.63 -9.46
N PRO A 143 8.59 -2.73 -10.31
CA PRO A 143 7.88 -3.16 -11.51
C PRO A 143 8.74 -4.14 -12.31
N LEU A 144 8.19 -5.32 -12.54
CA LEU A 144 8.77 -6.32 -13.41
C LEU A 144 8.64 -5.83 -14.86
N ASP A 145 9.58 -6.19 -15.72
CA ASP A 145 9.36 -6.16 -17.17
C ASP A 145 9.31 -7.62 -17.65
N ALA A 146 8.09 -8.13 -17.86
CA ALA A 146 7.89 -9.49 -18.34
C ALA A 146 7.94 -9.58 -19.87
N SER A 147 8.03 -8.45 -20.58
CA SER A 147 8.05 -8.38 -22.05
C SER A 147 9.06 -9.34 -22.69
N PRO A 148 10.31 -9.46 -22.17
CA PRO A 148 11.30 -10.37 -22.73
C PRO A 148 10.98 -11.86 -22.55
N TYR A 149 9.91 -12.20 -21.83
CA TYR A 149 9.53 -13.58 -21.53
C TYR A 149 8.18 -13.96 -22.17
N ILE A 150 7.44 -13.02 -22.75
CA ILE A 150 6.10 -13.28 -23.31
C ILE A 150 6.18 -14.42 -24.33
N GLY A 151 5.33 -15.45 -24.13
CA GLY A 151 5.29 -16.64 -24.97
C GLY A 151 6.27 -17.75 -24.56
N SER A 152 7.21 -17.48 -23.64
CA SER A 152 8.08 -18.53 -23.09
C SER A 152 7.27 -19.50 -22.24
N THR A 153 7.71 -20.75 -22.21
CA THR A 153 7.03 -21.80 -21.47
C THR A 153 7.95 -22.52 -20.49
N ALA A 154 7.36 -23.00 -19.39
CA ALA A 154 8.04 -23.83 -18.41
C ALA A 154 7.05 -24.84 -17.84
N THR A 155 7.55 -26.02 -17.47
CA THR A 155 6.74 -27.09 -16.89
C THR A 155 6.93 -27.11 -15.37
N ASP A 156 5.83 -27.18 -14.62
CA ASP A 156 5.88 -27.32 -13.16
C ASP A 156 6.14 -28.78 -12.71
N ARG A 157 6.19 -28.99 -11.40
CA ARG A 157 6.44 -30.32 -10.80
C ARG A 157 5.33 -31.34 -11.08
N ASN A 158 4.14 -30.87 -11.46
CA ASN A 158 2.98 -31.70 -11.77
C ASN A 158 2.87 -31.97 -13.28
N GLY A 159 3.84 -31.54 -14.08
CA GLY A 159 3.81 -31.72 -15.54
C GLY A 159 2.95 -30.70 -16.27
N ILE A 160 2.43 -29.66 -15.60
CA ILE A 160 1.63 -28.62 -16.25
C ILE A 160 2.56 -27.62 -16.94
N GLN A 161 2.35 -27.40 -18.22
CA GLN A 161 3.05 -26.39 -18.99
C GLN A 161 2.37 -25.02 -18.82
N TRP A 162 3.16 -24.04 -18.43
CA TRP A 162 2.75 -22.66 -18.23
C TRP A 162 3.37 -21.77 -19.29
N THR A 163 2.62 -20.77 -19.76
CA THR A 163 3.08 -19.78 -20.74
C THR A 163 3.03 -18.38 -20.15
N VAL A 164 4.09 -17.60 -20.30
CA VAL A 164 4.10 -16.20 -19.86
C VAL A 164 3.22 -15.35 -20.77
N ARG A 165 2.26 -14.65 -20.18
CA ARG A 165 1.35 -13.73 -20.89
C ARG A 165 1.75 -12.27 -20.78
N GLY A 166 2.57 -11.93 -19.79
CA GLY A 166 3.07 -10.57 -19.57
C GLY A 166 3.13 -10.27 -18.09
N ASN A 167 3.06 -8.98 -17.77
CA ASN A 167 3.01 -8.52 -16.38
C ASN A 167 1.67 -8.88 -15.74
N ASP A 168 1.71 -9.19 -14.45
CA ASP A 168 0.51 -9.22 -13.64
C ASP A 168 0.02 -7.77 -13.42
N VAL A 169 -1.26 -7.54 -13.68
CA VAL A 169 -1.87 -6.21 -13.63
C VAL A 169 -2.25 -5.78 -12.21
N GLU A 170 -2.24 -6.71 -11.24
CA GLU A 170 -2.54 -6.48 -9.83
C GLU A 170 -1.26 -6.30 -8.99
N ASN A 171 -0.21 -7.01 -9.38
CA ASN A 171 1.08 -7.10 -8.74
C ASN A 171 2.16 -6.73 -9.75
N VAL A 172 2.47 -5.43 -9.83
CA VAL A 172 3.40 -4.89 -10.83
C VAL A 172 4.79 -5.54 -10.80
N ASP A 173 5.16 -6.19 -9.71
CA ASP A 173 6.39 -6.95 -9.48
C ASP A 173 6.31 -8.44 -9.89
N GLN A 174 5.19 -8.86 -10.47
CA GLN A 174 4.91 -10.25 -10.84
C GLN A 174 4.55 -10.37 -12.34
N ALA A 175 4.73 -11.56 -12.87
CA ALA A 175 4.33 -11.94 -14.22
C ALA A 175 3.10 -12.84 -14.17
N MET A 176 2.19 -12.65 -15.13
CA MET A 176 1.05 -13.51 -15.35
C MET A 176 1.47 -14.70 -16.22
N ILE A 177 1.22 -15.91 -15.73
CA ILE A 177 1.37 -17.15 -16.50
C ILE A 177 0.02 -17.85 -16.66
N GLU A 178 -0.15 -18.54 -17.78
CA GLU A 178 -1.39 -19.24 -18.13
C GLU A 178 -1.08 -20.67 -18.61
N ALA A 179 -1.85 -21.63 -18.11
CA ALA A 179 -1.83 -23.01 -18.57
C ALA A 179 -2.79 -23.22 -19.75
N ALA A 180 -2.60 -24.30 -20.51
CA ALA A 180 -3.43 -24.61 -21.69
C ALA A 180 -4.92 -24.79 -21.38
N ASP A 181 -5.27 -25.16 -20.15
CA ASP A 181 -6.65 -25.29 -19.66
C ASP A 181 -7.27 -23.96 -19.19
N GLY A 182 -6.57 -22.85 -19.36
CA GLY A 182 -7.03 -21.50 -19.01
C GLY A 182 -6.77 -21.11 -17.55
N ARG A 183 -6.17 -21.98 -16.72
CA ARG A 183 -5.74 -21.58 -15.38
C ARG A 183 -4.66 -20.50 -15.46
N ARG A 184 -4.78 -19.51 -14.57
CA ARG A 184 -3.86 -18.37 -14.48
C ARG A 184 -3.27 -18.27 -13.08
N CYS A 185 -2.02 -17.87 -12.98
CA CYS A 185 -1.42 -17.46 -11.72
C CYS A 185 -0.33 -16.42 -11.94
N ALA A 186 -0.02 -15.70 -10.87
CA ALA A 186 1.05 -14.73 -10.84
C ALA A 186 2.32 -15.34 -10.23
N ILE A 187 3.48 -15.04 -10.81
CA ILE A 187 4.78 -15.51 -10.34
C ILE A 187 5.72 -14.35 -10.11
N SER A 188 6.60 -14.46 -9.11
CA SER A 188 7.59 -13.43 -8.82
C SER A 188 8.63 -13.29 -9.94
N ALA A 189 9.29 -12.14 -9.99
CA ALA A 189 10.43 -11.90 -10.88
C ALA A 189 11.53 -12.98 -10.78
N GLU A 190 11.76 -13.53 -9.58
CA GLU A 190 12.76 -14.58 -9.35
C GLU A 190 12.35 -15.93 -9.97
N VAL A 191 11.09 -16.31 -9.82
CA VAL A 191 10.54 -17.52 -10.46
C VAL A 191 10.55 -17.37 -11.97
N LEU A 192 10.16 -16.21 -12.50
CA LEU A 192 10.20 -15.93 -13.93
C LEU A 192 11.61 -16.11 -14.49
N LYS A 193 12.61 -15.44 -13.89
CA LYS A 193 14.01 -15.48 -14.35
C LYS A 193 14.65 -16.86 -14.23
N SER A 194 14.24 -17.67 -13.25
CA SER A 194 14.82 -19.00 -13.00
C SER A 194 14.17 -20.13 -13.79
N LYS A 195 12.91 -19.99 -14.19
CA LYS A 195 12.13 -21.07 -14.85
C LYS A 195 11.88 -20.83 -16.32
N PHE A 196 11.83 -19.58 -16.75
CA PHE A 196 11.45 -19.21 -18.11
C PHE A 196 12.65 -18.62 -18.85
N GLN A 197 12.76 -18.94 -20.14
CA GLN A 197 13.79 -18.38 -21.00
C GLN A 197 13.33 -17.07 -21.63
N ARG A 198 14.26 -16.14 -21.82
CA ARG A 198 13.97 -14.92 -22.55
C ARG A 198 13.80 -15.25 -24.03
N ILE A 199 12.76 -14.69 -24.64
CA ILE A 199 12.52 -14.67 -26.07
C ILE A 199 12.96 -13.28 -26.53
N ILE A 200 14.14 -13.21 -27.15
CA ILE A 200 14.72 -11.98 -27.71
C ILE A 200 14.35 -11.89 -29.17
#